data_AF-A0A1X0RNT1-F1
#
_entry.id   AF-A0A1X0RNT1-F1
#
_cell.length_a   1.000
_cell.length_b   1.000
_cell.length_c   1.000
_cell.angle_alpha   90.00
_cell.angle_beta   90.00
_cell.angle_gamma   90.00
#
_symmetry.space_group_name_H-M   'P 1'
#
loop_
_entity.id
_entity.type
_entity.pdbx_description
1 polymer ?
#
loop_
_entity_poly.entity_id
_entity_poly.type
_entity_poly.pdbx_seq_one_letter_code
_entity_poly.pdbx_strand_id
1 'polypeptide(L)' 'MTTTSESKKPLLALPATAEETVQTVGVNDTFKLKELGPVVINEDGTMSRINNWHEMADIEKANV' A
#
# COMPACT_ATOMS: atom_id res chain seq x y z
N MET A 1 16.53 3.47 -45.46
CA MET A 1 16.26 3.81 -44.05
C MET A 1 15.22 2.82 -43.55
N THR A 2 15.60 1.91 -42.66
CA THR A 2 14.77 0.80 -42.18
C THR A 2 14.16 1.16 -40.83
N THR A 3 12.83 1.28 -40.77
CA THR A 3 12.07 1.44 -39.52
C THR A 3 11.62 0.05 -39.03
N THR A 4 12.26 -0.44 -37.97
CA THR A 4 11.88 -1.69 -37.29
C THR A 4 10.66 -1.44 -36.39
N SER A 5 9.58 -2.18 -36.65
CA SER A 5 8.33 -2.15 -35.87
C SER A 5 8.43 -3.11 -34.69
N GLU A 6 8.69 -2.62 -33.48
CA GLU A 6 8.63 -3.45 -32.26
C GLU A 6 7.18 -3.64 -31.80
N SER A 7 6.74 -4.90 -31.81
CA SER A 7 5.43 -5.33 -31.30
C SER A 7 5.42 -5.25 -29.76
N LYS A 8 4.73 -4.24 -29.23
CA LYS A 8 4.62 -3.96 -27.79
C LYS A 8 3.69 -5.00 -27.14
N LYS A 9 4.27 -6.04 -26.54
CA LYS A 9 3.55 -7.02 -25.69
C LYS A 9 2.75 -6.25 -24.61
N PRO A 10 1.47 -6.57 -24.37
CA PRO A 10 0.65 -5.81 -23.44
C PRO A 10 1.27 -5.88 -22.04
N LEU A 11 1.53 -4.71 -21.46
CA LEU A 11 2.03 -4.60 -20.10
C LEU A 11 0.94 -5.12 -19.17
N LEU A 12 1.30 -6.07 -18.30
CA LEU A 12 0.43 -6.48 -17.20
C LEU A 12 0.16 -5.25 -16.33
N ALA A 13 -1.11 -4.94 -16.12
CA ALA A 13 -1.50 -3.85 -15.24
C ALA A 13 -1.03 -4.17 -13.81
N LEU A 14 -0.60 -3.13 -13.09
CA LEU A 14 -0.40 -3.25 -11.66
C LEU A 14 -1.73 -3.64 -10.99
N PRO A 15 -1.69 -4.44 -9.91
CA PRO A 15 -2.88 -4.72 -9.14
C PRO A 15 -3.53 -3.40 -8.71
N ALA A 16 -4.87 -3.36 -8.71
CA ALA A 16 -5.61 -2.20 -8.24
C ALA A 16 -5.14 -1.84 -6.82
N THR A 17 -4.79 -0.58 -6.61
CA THR A 17 -4.56 -0.06 -5.25
C THR A 17 -5.85 -0.28 -4.46
N ALA A 18 -5.75 -0.87 -3.28
CA ALA A 18 -6.90 -1.03 -2.39
C ALA A 18 -7.60 0.34 -2.25
N GLU A 19 -8.87 0.39 -2.68
CA GLU A 19 -9.64 1.63 -2.83
C GLU A 19 -9.76 2.41 -1.51
N GLU A 20 -9.54 1.74 -0.38
CA GLU A 20 -9.76 2.25 0.97
C GLU A 20 -8.74 3.31 1.43
N THR A 21 -7.56 3.43 0.81
CA THR A 21 -6.46 4.28 1.35
C THR A 21 -6.12 5.51 0.52
N VAL A 22 -6.80 5.78 -0.60
CA VAL A 22 -6.43 6.92 -1.46
C VAL A 22 -7.20 8.18 -1.07
N GLN A 23 -6.77 8.83 0.01
CA GLN A 23 -7.14 10.22 0.26
C GLN A 23 -6.22 11.14 -0.54
N THR A 24 -6.78 12.10 -1.28
CA THR A 24 -6.03 13.11 -2.03
C THR A 24 -5.33 14.06 -1.05
N VAL A 25 -4.05 13.79 -0.79
CA VAL A 25 -3.20 14.65 0.07
C VAL A 25 -2.68 15.82 -0.77
N GLY A 26 -2.98 17.05 -0.35
CA GLY A 26 -2.36 18.24 -0.92
C GLY A 26 -0.87 18.29 -0.58
N VAL A 27 -0.04 18.88 -1.45
CA VAL A 27 1.43 18.93 -1.30
C VAL A 27 1.89 19.61 0.02
N ASN A 28 1.00 20.35 0.70
CA ASN A 28 1.26 21.00 2.00
C ASN A 28 0.45 20.40 3.18
N ASP A 29 -0.30 19.32 2.98
CA ASP A 29 -1.07 18.70 4.05
C ASP A 29 -0.19 17.75 4.88
N THR A 30 -0.11 18.03 6.17
CA THR A 30 0.56 17.14 7.12
C THR A 30 -0.44 16.08 7.58
N PHE A 31 -0.38 14.90 6.98
CA PHE A 31 -1.17 13.76 7.41
C PHE A 31 -0.50 13.02 8.58
N LYS A 32 -1.24 12.85 9.68
CA LYS A 32 -0.79 12.04 10.80
C LYS A 32 -1.13 10.58 10.50
N LEU A 33 -0.15 9.81 10.05
CA LEU A 33 -0.27 8.36 9.80
C LEU A 33 -0.38 7.51 11.09
N LYS A 34 -0.65 8.12 12.26
CA LYS A 34 -0.76 7.43 13.56
C LYS A 34 -1.90 6.40 13.56
N GLU A 35 -2.94 6.63 12.77
CA GLU A 35 -4.12 5.77 12.69
C GLU A 35 -3.90 4.50 11.87
N LEU A 36 -2.83 4.45 11.06
CA LEU A 36 -2.54 3.31 10.18
C LEU A 36 -1.87 2.13 10.91
N GLY A 37 -1.55 2.28 12.19
CA GLY A 37 -0.94 1.23 13.00
C GLY A 37 0.51 0.90 12.65
N PRO A 38 1.07 -0.15 13.28
CA PRO A 38 2.43 -0.58 13.05
C PRO A 38 2.59 -1.24 11.66
N VAL A 39 3.83 -1.23 11.16
CA VAL A 39 4.23 -2.02 9.99
C VAL A 39 4.75 -3.36 10.49
N VAL A 40 4.22 -4.45 9.93
CA VAL A 40 4.59 -5.82 10.26
C VAL A 40 5.64 -6.30 9.27
N ILE A 41 6.73 -6.85 9.78
CA ILE A 41 7.75 -7.52 8.98
C ILE A 41 7.54 -9.02 9.11
N ASN A 42 7.27 -9.68 7.99
CA ASN A 42 7.10 -11.13 7.95
C ASN A 42 8.47 -11.83 7.96
N GLU A 43 8.47 -13.13 8.31
CA GLU A 43 9.71 -13.94 8.35
C GLU A 43 10.43 -14.02 6.99
N ASP A 44 9.67 -13.88 5.89
CA ASP A 44 10.19 -13.86 4.52
C ASP A 44 10.77 -12.48 4.10
N GLY A 45 10.78 -11.50 5.01
CA GLY A 45 11.27 -10.15 4.78
C GLY A 45 10.29 -9.22 4.06
N THR A 46 9.09 -9.70 3.74
CA THR A 46 8.02 -8.84 3.19
C THR A 46 7.45 -7.93 4.27
N MET A 47 6.98 -6.75 3.86
CA MET A 47 6.34 -5.77 4.73
C MET A 47 4.83 -5.82 4.52
N SER A 48 4.08 -5.89 5.61
CA SER A 48 2.62 -5.85 5.60
C SER A 48 2.09 -4.84 6.63
N ARG A 49 0.83 -4.45 6.48
CA ARG A 49 0.09 -3.61 7.43
C ARG A 49 -1.20 -4.31 7.80
N ILE A 50 -1.62 -4.14 9.05
CA ILE A 50 -2.90 -4.64 9.52
C ILE A 50 -4.00 -3.66 9.10
N ASN A 51 -4.84 -4.07 8.16
CA ASN A 51 -5.88 -3.20 7.57
C ASN A 51 -6.94 -2.81 8.60
N ASN A 52 -7.34 -3.74 9.47
CA ASN A 52 -8.36 -3.53 10.51
C ASN A 52 -7.78 -2.95 11.82
N TRP A 53 -6.59 -2.34 11.81
CA TRP A 53 -5.94 -1.81 13.02
C TRP A 53 -6.83 -0.82 13.77
N HIS A 54 -7.59 0.02 13.06
CA HIS A 54 -8.48 1.01 13.65
C HIS A 54 -9.66 0.38 14.40
N GLU A 55 -10.09 -0.82 14.00
CA GLU A 55 -11.18 -1.58 14.61
C GLU A 55 -10.74 -2.45 15.79
N MET A 56 -9.44 -2.73 15.91
CA MET A 56 -8.88 -3.58 16.97
C MET A 56 -8.98 -2.92 18.36
N ALA A 57 -9.33 -3.72 19.36
CA ALA A 57 -9.31 -3.32 20.76
C ALA A 57 -7.88 -3.16 21.29
N ASP A 58 -7.70 -2.41 22.37
CA ASP A 58 -6.38 -2.12 22.94
C ASP A 58 -5.60 -3.39 23.33
N ILE A 59 -6.31 -4.42 23.80
CA ILE A 59 -5.71 -5.71 24.15
C ILE A 59 -5.19 -6.47 22.92
N GLU A 60 -5.82 -6.30 21.76
CA GLU A 60 -5.40 -6.95 20.52
C GLU A 60 -4.20 -6.20 19.94
N LYS A 61 -4.23 -4.85 19.98
CA LYS A 61 -3.13 -3.98 19.57
C LYS A 61 -1.83 -4.21 20.36
N ALA A 62 -1.94 -4.60 21.63
CA ALA A 62 -0.79 -4.88 22.50
C ALA A 62 -0.10 -6.22 22.21
N ASN A 63 -0.73 -7.11 21.44
CA ASN A 63 -0.26 -8.48 21.17
C ASN A 63 0.19 -8.67 19.71
N VAL A 64 0.44 -7.57 19.00
CA VAL A 64 0.89 -7.56 17.61
C VAL A 64 2.40 -7.38 17.53
#